data_AF-A0A397XRJ8-F1
#
_entry.id   AF-A0A397XRJ8-F1
#
_cell.length_a   1.000
_cell.length_b   1.000
_cell.length_c   1.000
_cell.angle_alpha   90.00
_cell.angle_beta   90.00
_cell.angle_gamma   90.00
#
_symmetry.space_group_name_H-M   'P 1'
#
loop_
_entity.id
_entity.type
_entity.pdbx_description
1 polymer ?
#
loop_
_entity_poly.entity_id
_entity_poly.type
_entity_poly.pdbx_seq_one_letter_code
_entity_poly.pdbx_strand_id
1 'polypeptide(L)'
;MKWDVMSWTPDGYVAVVTMFNFQKYRHIPSPGWTLGWKWAKKEVIWSMVGAQTTEQGDCSKYKGNIPHCCKKDPTVVDLLPGTPYNQQIANCCKGGVLNSWVQDPGNAASSFQISVGAAGTTNKTVRVPRNFTLMGPGPGYTCGPAKVVRPTKFVTTDTRRTTQAMMTWNITCTYSQFLAQRTPTCCVSLSSFYNETIVGCPTCACGCQNNKTESGACLE
;
A
#
# COMPACT_ATOMS: atom_id res chain seq x y z
N MET A 1 -0.44 3.40 -8.20
CA MET A 1 0.90 3.77 -7.71
C MET A 1 1.84 3.86 -8.89
N LYS A 2 2.78 4.79 -8.83
CA LYS A 2 3.80 5.04 -9.85
C LYS A 2 5.16 5.01 -9.17
N TRP A 3 6.09 4.25 -9.72
CA TRP A 3 7.46 4.12 -9.25
C TRP A 3 8.38 4.71 -10.30
N ASP A 4 8.87 5.92 -10.05
CA ASP A 4 9.71 6.68 -10.97
C ASP A 4 11.16 6.59 -10.53
N VAL A 5 12.01 5.90 -11.30
CA VAL A 5 13.46 5.87 -11.10
C VAL A 5 14.04 7.19 -11.59
N MET A 6 14.53 8.03 -10.68
CA MET A 6 14.97 9.39 -10.97
C MET A 6 16.43 9.46 -11.40
N SER A 7 17.29 8.67 -10.77
CA SER A 7 18.73 8.65 -11.06
C SER A 7 19.35 7.32 -10.64
N TRP A 8 20.50 7.01 -11.25
CA TRP A 8 21.33 5.87 -10.87
C TRP A 8 22.27 6.25 -9.74
N THR A 9 22.54 5.31 -8.84
CA THR A 9 23.60 5.38 -7.84
C THR A 9 24.70 4.38 -8.21
N PRO A 10 25.88 4.39 -7.54
CA PRO A 10 26.94 3.43 -7.82
C PRO A 10 26.53 1.96 -7.69
N ASP A 11 25.54 1.64 -6.85
CA ASP A 11 25.10 0.28 -6.55
C ASP A 11 23.59 0.03 -6.78
N GLY A 12 22.84 1.03 -7.24
CA GLY A 12 21.40 0.94 -7.44
C GLY A 12 20.80 2.22 -8.03
N TYR A 13 19.76 2.75 -7.40
CA TYR A 13 19.03 3.91 -7.91
C TYR A 13 18.28 4.69 -6.82
N VAL A 14 17.95 5.94 -7.13
CA VAL A 14 16.97 6.73 -6.37
C VAL A 14 15.65 6.73 -7.11
N ALA A 15 14.56 6.46 -6.41
CA ALA A 15 13.21 6.50 -6.97
C ALA A 15 12.25 7.32 -6.10
N VAL A 16 11.24 7.89 -6.76
CA VAL A 16 10.08 8.49 -6.10
C VAL A 16 8.90 7.56 -6.35
N VAL A 17 8.25 7.17 -5.26
CA VAL A 17 7.06 6.32 -5.30
C VAL A 17 5.86 7.18 -4.94
N THR A 18 4.94 7.32 -5.88
CA THR A 18 3.72 8.11 -5.70
C THR A 18 2.51 7.21 -5.77
N MET A 19 1.73 7.21 -4.69
CA MET A 19 0.43 6.59 -4.64
C MET A 19 -0.64 7.62 -4.94
N PHE A 20 -1.57 7.23 -5.81
CA PHE A 20 -2.74 8.01 -6.18
C PHE A 20 -3.98 7.19 -5.85
N ASN A 21 -4.95 7.81 -5.16
CA ASN A 21 -6.24 7.19 -4.89
C ASN A 21 -7.29 7.67 -5.90
N PHE A 22 -7.40 6.93 -7.00
CA PHE A 22 -8.40 7.21 -8.05
C PHE A 22 -9.80 6.66 -7.72
N GLN A 23 -10.07 6.25 -6.47
CA GLN A 23 -11.44 5.90 -6.07
C GLN A 23 -12.32 7.14 -6.03
N LYS A 24 -13.63 6.98 -6.28
CA LYS A 24 -14.59 8.08 -6.31
C LYS A 24 -15.03 8.54 -4.91
N TYR A 25 -15.28 7.59 -4.02
CA TYR A 25 -15.86 7.85 -2.69
C TYR A 25 -15.10 7.19 -1.53
N ARG A 26 -14.07 6.39 -1.83
CA ARG A 26 -13.34 5.63 -0.82
C ARG A 26 -12.06 6.36 -0.46
N HIS A 27 -11.96 6.75 0.80
CA HIS A 27 -10.76 7.28 1.41
C HIS A 27 -9.97 6.16 2.10
N ILE A 28 -8.69 6.39 2.33
CA ILE A 28 -7.88 5.64 3.30
C ILE A 28 -7.78 6.53 4.55
N PRO A 29 -8.59 6.27 5.59
CA PRO A 29 -8.51 7.02 6.83
C PRO A 29 -7.33 6.56 7.70
N SER A 30 -7.09 7.25 8.80
CA SER A 30 -6.16 6.82 9.86
C SER A 30 -6.48 5.38 10.31
N PRO A 31 -5.50 4.48 10.54
CA PRO A 31 -4.05 4.71 10.67
C PRO A 31 -3.27 4.84 9.35
N GLY A 32 -3.98 4.97 8.23
CA GLY A 32 -3.39 5.24 6.93
C GLY A 32 -3.07 3.99 6.13
N TRP A 33 -2.37 4.20 5.01
CA TRP A 33 -1.93 3.13 4.15
C TRP A 33 -0.65 2.46 4.68
N THR A 34 -0.53 1.17 4.40
CA THR A 34 0.69 0.39 4.58
C THR A 34 1.02 -0.29 3.25
N LEU A 35 2.21 -0.03 2.72
CA LEU A 35 2.67 -0.53 1.43
C LEU A 35 3.79 -1.55 1.62
N GLY A 36 3.58 -2.77 1.13
CA GLY A 36 4.61 -3.80 1.07
C GLY A 36 4.95 -4.18 -0.37
N TRP A 37 6.16 -4.70 -0.57
CA TRP A 37 6.56 -5.35 -1.82
C TRP A 37 7.69 -6.34 -1.54
N LYS A 38 8.07 -7.11 -2.54
CA LYS A 38 9.19 -8.05 -2.49
C LYS A 38 10.25 -7.70 -3.52
N TRP A 39 11.48 -7.58 -3.08
CA TRP A 39 12.63 -7.37 -3.94
C TRP A 39 12.86 -8.57 -4.87
N ALA A 40 13.29 -8.28 -6.10
CA ALA A 40 13.48 -9.31 -7.12
C ALA A 40 14.74 -10.14 -6.89
N LYS A 41 15.78 -9.54 -6.30
CA LYS A 41 17.09 -10.14 -6.00
C LYS A 41 17.40 -9.98 -4.50
N LYS A 42 18.42 -9.20 -4.17
CA LYS A 42 18.98 -8.95 -2.83
C LYS A 42 19.13 -7.44 -2.59
N GLU A 43 18.20 -6.67 -3.15
CA GLU A 43 18.13 -5.23 -2.99
C GLU A 43 17.93 -4.86 -1.52
N VAL A 44 18.43 -3.68 -1.14
CA VAL A 44 18.28 -3.10 0.20
C VAL A 44 17.85 -1.64 0.07
N ILE A 45 17.34 -1.08 1.15
CA ILE A 45 16.97 0.33 1.22
C ILE A 45 18.08 1.07 1.95
N TRP A 46 18.78 1.96 1.26
CA TRP A 46 19.81 2.80 1.87
C TRP A 46 19.20 3.90 2.73
N SER A 47 18.18 4.57 2.21
CA SER A 47 17.49 5.67 2.89
C SER A 47 16.10 5.91 2.33
N MET A 48 15.26 6.56 3.13
CA MET A 48 13.91 6.99 2.75
C MET A 48 13.64 8.42 3.21
N VAL A 49 12.78 9.11 2.45
CA VAL A 49 12.30 10.47 2.78
C VAL A 49 10.79 10.50 2.53
N GLY A 50 10.02 11.06 3.45
CA GLY A 50 8.56 11.11 3.40
C GLY A 50 7.84 9.85 3.90
N ALA A 51 8.53 8.72 4.00
CA ALA A 51 7.99 7.47 4.55
C ALA A 51 9.12 6.70 5.26
N GLN A 52 8.74 5.69 6.05
CA GLN A 52 9.70 4.83 6.75
C GLN A 52 9.26 3.37 6.70
N THR A 53 10.24 2.46 6.70
CA THR A 53 9.98 1.05 6.93
C THR A 53 9.60 0.80 8.39
N THR A 54 8.67 -0.13 8.58
CA THR A 54 8.23 -0.59 9.91
C THR A 54 9.29 -1.43 10.63
N GLU A 55 10.12 -2.14 9.88
CA GLU A 55 11.19 -2.98 10.39
C GLU A 55 12.46 -2.80 9.55
N GLN A 56 13.63 -2.86 10.19
CA GLN A 56 14.93 -2.84 9.52
C GLN A 56 15.31 -4.20 8.93
N GLY A 57 15.05 -5.30 9.65
CA GLY A 57 15.50 -6.65 9.29
C GLY A 57 16.98 -6.90 9.58
N ASP A 58 17.50 -8.04 9.10
CA ASP A 58 18.90 -8.43 9.31
C ASP A 58 19.85 -7.75 8.31
N CYS A 59 20.52 -6.70 8.78
CA CYS A 59 21.54 -5.97 8.04
C CYS A 59 22.99 -6.36 8.41
N SER A 60 23.20 -7.47 9.13
CA SER A 60 24.52 -7.87 9.67
C SER A 60 25.64 -7.99 8.64
N LYS A 61 25.30 -8.20 7.36
CA LYS A 61 26.25 -8.23 6.24
C LYS A 61 26.98 -6.90 6.03
N TYR A 62 26.42 -5.78 6.46
CA TYR A 62 26.96 -4.44 6.26
C TYR A 62 27.71 -3.97 7.51
N LYS A 63 29.04 -3.78 7.40
CA LYS A 63 29.92 -3.47 8.54
C LYS A 63 30.16 -1.96 8.79
N GLY A 64 29.84 -1.11 7.82
CA GLY A 64 30.08 0.34 7.89
C GLY A 64 28.78 1.11 7.80
N ASN A 65 28.42 1.52 6.58
CA ASN A 65 27.09 2.09 6.34
C ASN A 65 26.05 0.98 6.39
N ILE A 66 25.19 1.02 7.41
CA ILE A 66 24.08 0.09 7.59
C ILE A 66 22.88 0.63 6.80
N PRO A 67 22.25 -0.17 5.92
CA PRO A 67 21.05 0.24 5.21
C PRO A 67 19.89 0.51 6.18
N HIS A 68 19.00 1.44 5.78
CA HIS A 68 17.72 1.70 6.45
C HIS A 68 16.86 0.43 6.59
N CYS A 69 16.87 -0.45 5.59
CA CYS A 69 16.19 -1.75 5.65
C CYS A 69 16.85 -2.80 4.76
N CYS A 70 17.04 -4.00 5.28
CA CYS A 70 17.60 -5.16 4.56
C CYS A 70 16.59 -6.30 4.37
N LYS A 71 15.33 -6.13 4.78
CA LYS A 71 14.29 -7.14 4.52
C LYS A 71 14.09 -7.31 3.01
N LYS A 72 13.91 -8.57 2.60
CA LYS A 72 13.56 -8.91 1.22
C LYS A 72 12.15 -8.44 0.84
N ASP A 73 11.28 -8.36 1.84
CA ASP A 73 9.88 -7.97 1.77
C ASP A 73 9.58 -6.81 2.73
N PRO A 74 10.10 -5.60 2.44
CA PRO A 74 9.90 -4.45 3.31
C PRO A 74 8.43 -4.02 3.34
N THR A 75 8.03 -3.50 4.49
CA THR A 75 6.73 -2.87 4.71
C THR A 75 6.93 -1.42 5.12
N VAL A 76 6.32 -0.51 4.39
CA VAL A 76 6.49 0.95 4.49
C VAL A 76 5.19 1.62 4.91
N VAL A 77 5.33 2.61 5.77
CA VAL A 77 4.27 3.51 6.21
C VAL A 77 4.69 4.95 5.99
N ASP A 78 3.71 5.81 5.74
CA ASP A 78 3.92 7.26 5.62
C ASP A 78 4.39 7.85 6.96
N LEU A 79 5.12 8.97 6.91
CA LEU A 79 5.45 9.70 8.12
C LEU A 79 4.24 10.48 8.67
N LEU A 80 4.29 10.84 9.94
CA LEU A 80 3.22 11.61 10.59
C LEU A 80 3.28 13.10 10.24
N PRO A 81 2.15 13.83 10.33
CA PRO A 81 2.15 15.29 10.27
C PRO A 81 3.11 15.88 11.32
N GLY A 82 3.84 16.93 10.94
CA GLY A 82 4.87 17.55 11.81
C GLY A 82 6.29 17.00 11.64
N THR A 83 6.49 16.09 10.68
CA THR A 83 7.83 15.62 10.27
C THR A 83 8.77 16.80 9.93
N PRO A 84 10.06 16.79 10.30
CA PRO A 84 11.02 17.85 9.95
C PRO A 84 11.14 18.08 8.43
N TYR A 85 11.35 19.33 8.00
CA TYR A 85 11.37 19.71 6.58
C TYR A 85 12.39 18.94 5.73
N ASN A 86 13.55 18.58 6.30
CA ASN A 86 14.59 17.79 5.64
C ASN A 86 14.18 16.33 5.37
N GLN A 87 13.12 15.85 6.01
CA GLN A 87 12.56 14.51 5.84
C GLN A 87 11.23 14.52 5.06
N GLN A 88 10.81 15.69 4.58
CA GLN A 88 9.60 15.84 3.78
C GLN A 88 9.88 15.80 2.28
N ILE A 89 8.89 15.34 1.53
CA ILE A 89 8.78 15.46 0.08
C ILE A 89 7.34 15.87 -0.27
N ALA A 90 7.12 16.35 -1.50
CA ALA A 90 5.81 16.75 -1.96
C ALA A 90 4.75 15.65 -1.69
N ASN A 91 3.59 16.03 -1.15
CA ASN A 91 2.46 15.15 -0.85
C ASN A 91 2.73 14.03 0.20
N CYS A 92 3.86 14.03 0.91
CA CYS A 92 4.09 13.04 1.99
C CYS A 92 3.41 13.41 3.30
N CYS A 93 3.64 12.56 4.30
CA CYS A 93 3.68 12.93 5.70
C CYS A 93 2.31 13.28 6.29
N LYS A 94 1.29 12.56 5.84
CA LYS A 94 -0.11 12.71 6.27
C LYS A 94 -0.55 11.56 7.17
N GLY A 95 0.40 10.82 7.75
CA GLY A 95 0.12 9.61 8.52
C GLY A 95 -0.59 8.55 7.70
N GLY A 96 -0.35 8.53 6.38
CA GLY A 96 -0.91 7.55 5.46
C GLY A 96 -2.37 7.82 5.10
N VAL A 97 -2.94 8.95 5.51
CA VAL A 97 -4.29 9.34 5.09
C VAL A 97 -4.27 9.71 3.61
N LEU A 98 -5.19 9.14 2.84
CA LEU A 98 -5.28 9.36 1.39
C LEU A 98 -6.74 9.53 0.96
N ASN A 99 -7.07 10.75 0.51
CA ASN A 99 -8.44 11.08 0.09
C ASN A 99 -8.77 10.55 -1.31
N SER A 100 -10.06 10.51 -1.64
CA SER A 100 -10.51 10.16 -2.98
C SER A 100 -10.18 11.29 -3.96
N TRP A 101 -9.70 10.94 -5.16
CA TRP A 101 -9.34 11.94 -6.19
C TRP A 101 -10.52 12.84 -6.56
N VAL A 102 -11.74 12.30 -6.53
CA VAL A 102 -12.94 13.04 -6.95
C VAL A 102 -13.40 14.04 -5.91
N GLN A 103 -13.26 13.74 -4.61
CA GLN A 103 -13.72 14.65 -3.55
C GLN A 103 -12.63 15.65 -3.15
N ASP A 104 -11.37 15.21 -3.13
CA ASP A 104 -10.24 16.06 -2.74
C ASP A 104 -8.98 15.66 -3.54
N PRO A 105 -8.83 16.21 -4.77
CA PRO A 105 -7.68 15.93 -5.62
C PRO A 105 -6.33 16.30 -4.98
N GLY A 106 -6.31 17.33 -4.13
CA GLY A 106 -5.09 17.83 -3.48
C GLY A 106 -4.51 16.83 -2.48
N ASN A 107 -5.37 16.13 -1.74
CA ASN A 107 -4.95 15.11 -0.78
C ASN A 107 -5.09 13.67 -1.27
N ALA A 108 -5.40 13.46 -2.55
CA ALA A 108 -5.52 12.14 -3.16
C ALA A 108 -4.20 11.52 -3.62
N ALA A 109 -3.09 12.22 -3.43
CA ALA A 109 -1.74 11.72 -3.66
C ALA A 109 -0.93 11.64 -2.37
N SER A 110 -0.11 10.60 -2.25
CA SER A 110 0.93 10.46 -1.23
C SER A 110 2.21 10.00 -1.90
N SER A 111 3.36 10.56 -1.51
CA SER A 111 4.64 10.19 -2.12
C SER A 111 5.77 10.09 -1.11
N PHE A 112 6.76 9.27 -1.45
CA PHE A 112 8.00 9.14 -0.72
C PHE A 112 9.16 8.87 -1.67
N GLN A 113 10.36 9.26 -1.27
CA GLN A 113 11.59 8.95 -1.99
C GLN A 113 12.28 7.76 -1.32
N ILE A 114 12.87 6.90 -2.14
CA ILE A 114 13.62 5.72 -1.70
C ILE A 114 14.95 5.64 -2.44
N SER A 115 16.02 5.43 -1.70
CA SER A 115 17.34 5.07 -2.25
C SER A 115 17.51 3.55 -2.13
N VAL A 116 17.62 2.87 -3.26
CA VAL A 116 17.70 1.41 -3.33
C VAL A 116 19.11 1.00 -3.71
N GLY A 117 19.70 0.10 -2.93
CA GLY A 117 21.02 -0.49 -3.16
C GLY A 117 20.92 -1.91 -3.73
N ALA A 118 22.04 -2.41 -4.25
CA ALA A 118 22.18 -3.74 -4.85
C ALA A 118 21.14 -4.11 -5.93
N ALA A 119 20.55 -3.10 -6.59
CA ALA A 119 19.49 -3.28 -7.59
C ALA A 119 19.99 -3.30 -9.04
N GLY A 120 21.26 -2.94 -9.26
CA GLY A 120 21.84 -2.67 -10.58
C GLY A 120 21.66 -1.21 -10.99
N THR A 121 22.45 -0.77 -11.96
CA THR A 121 22.65 0.66 -12.26
C THR A 121 22.25 1.05 -13.68
N THR A 122 21.55 0.16 -14.39
CA THR A 122 21.09 0.39 -15.77
C THR A 122 19.69 -0.16 -16.00
N ASN A 123 19.01 0.35 -17.03
CA ASN A 123 17.70 -0.11 -17.50
C ASN A 123 17.62 -1.63 -17.77
N LYS A 124 18.75 -2.28 -18.08
CA LYS A 124 18.80 -3.72 -18.38
C LYS A 124 18.99 -4.57 -17.12
N THR A 125 19.74 -4.06 -16.14
CA THR A 125 20.12 -4.80 -14.94
C THR A 125 19.08 -4.71 -13.83
N VAL A 126 18.39 -3.57 -13.74
CA VAL A 126 17.37 -3.32 -12.74
C VAL A 126 16.16 -4.20 -12.98
N ARG A 127 15.68 -4.81 -11.89
CA ARG A 127 14.49 -5.65 -11.90
C ARG A 127 13.40 -4.97 -11.08
N VAL A 128 12.20 -5.02 -11.63
CA VAL A 128 11.02 -4.45 -10.99
C VAL A 128 10.67 -5.29 -9.75
N PRO A 129 10.36 -4.66 -8.61
CA PRO A 129 9.86 -5.37 -7.44
C PRO A 129 8.57 -6.13 -7.77
N ARG A 130 8.28 -7.16 -6.97
CA ARG A 130 7.17 -8.08 -7.18
C ARG A 130 6.27 -8.11 -5.95
N ASN A 131 5.07 -8.67 -6.10
CA ASN A 131 4.15 -8.94 -5.00
C ASN A 131 3.88 -7.70 -4.13
N PHE A 132 3.44 -6.61 -4.77
CA PHE A 132 3.00 -5.43 -4.05
C PHE A 132 1.77 -5.75 -3.21
N THR A 133 1.75 -5.29 -1.97
CA THR A 133 0.62 -5.38 -1.06
C THR A 133 0.27 -3.98 -0.60
N LEU A 134 -1.01 -3.64 -0.63
CA LEU A 134 -1.51 -2.38 -0.08
C LEU A 134 -2.54 -2.73 0.98
N MET A 135 -2.38 -2.17 2.16
CA MET A 135 -3.35 -2.25 3.24
C MET A 135 -3.83 -0.83 3.56
N GLY A 136 -5.09 -0.67 3.92
CA GLY A 136 -5.66 0.61 4.37
C GLY A 136 -6.74 0.34 5.40
N PRO A 137 -6.56 0.86 6.62
CA PRO A 137 -6.93 0.32 7.94
C PRO A 137 -7.19 -1.19 8.14
N GLY A 138 -7.16 -2.00 7.10
CA GLY A 138 -7.53 -3.39 7.05
C GLY A 138 -7.24 -3.99 5.67
N PRO A 139 -7.58 -5.28 5.48
CA PRO A 139 -7.42 -5.96 4.21
C PRO A 139 -8.42 -5.41 3.17
N GLY A 140 -8.13 -5.63 1.89
CA GLY A 140 -9.09 -5.33 0.82
C GLY A 140 -8.48 -4.86 -0.49
N TYR A 141 -7.24 -4.38 -0.49
CA TYR A 141 -6.56 -4.03 -1.75
C TYR A 141 -5.71 -5.17 -2.27
N THR A 142 -5.86 -5.45 -3.57
CA THR A 142 -4.99 -6.35 -4.33
C THR A 142 -4.25 -5.56 -5.38
N CYS A 143 -2.93 -5.68 -5.40
CA CYS A 143 -2.11 -5.04 -6.42
C CYS A 143 -1.76 -6.02 -7.53
N GLY A 144 -1.90 -5.57 -8.77
CA GLY A 144 -1.43 -6.29 -9.94
C GLY A 144 0.09 -6.24 -10.07
N PRO A 145 0.66 -6.98 -11.04
CA PRO A 145 2.09 -6.91 -11.34
C PRO A 145 2.47 -5.51 -11.83
N ALA A 146 3.67 -5.08 -11.47
CA ALA A 146 4.21 -3.81 -11.91
C ALA A 146 4.53 -3.84 -13.41
N LYS A 147 4.02 -2.85 -14.15
CA LYS A 147 4.20 -2.72 -15.59
C LYS A 147 5.21 -1.62 -15.90
N VAL A 148 6.21 -1.93 -16.72
CA VAL A 148 7.12 -0.91 -17.26
C VAL A 148 6.36 -0.06 -18.27
N VAL A 149 6.35 1.24 -18.06
CA VAL A 149 5.66 2.21 -18.93
C VAL A 149 6.63 3.27 -19.43
N ARG A 150 6.15 4.17 -20.29
CA ARG A 150 6.95 5.30 -20.76
C ARG A 150 7.42 6.13 -19.56
N PRO A 151 8.69 6.58 -19.54
CA PRO A 151 9.19 7.37 -18.43
C PRO A 151 8.38 8.64 -18.20
N THR A 152 8.09 8.93 -16.94
CA THR A 152 7.38 10.15 -16.51
C THR A 152 8.23 11.38 -16.82
N LYS A 153 7.59 12.41 -17.38
CA LYS A 153 8.19 13.73 -17.53
C LYS A 153 7.74 14.62 -16.38
N PHE A 154 8.69 15.32 -15.79
CA PHE A 154 8.46 16.29 -14.72
C PHE A 154 8.79 17.67 -15.27
N VAL A 155 7.82 18.57 -15.25
CA VAL A 155 8.02 19.97 -15.61
C VAL A 155 8.32 20.72 -14.31
N THR A 156 9.40 21.51 -14.31
CA THR A 156 9.74 22.35 -13.17
C THR A 156 8.65 23.38 -12.92
N THR A 157 8.53 23.86 -11.68
CA THR A 157 7.50 24.82 -11.28
C THR A 157 7.57 26.14 -12.06
N ASP A 158 8.78 26.54 -12.46
CA ASP A 158 9.03 27.71 -13.33
C ASP A 158 8.74 27.44 -14.82
N THR A 159 8.35 26.22 -15.18
CA THR A 159 8.03 25.73 -16.55
C THR A 159 9.18 25.75 -17.56
N ARG A 160 10.40 26.13 -17.14
CA ARG A 160 11.54 26.31 -18.04
C ARG A 160 12.31 25.03 -18.34
N ARG A 161 12.21 24.02 -17.46
CA ARG A 161 12.95 22.76 -17.58
C ARG A 161 12.00 21.59 -17.49
N THR A 162 12.16 20.64 -18.41
CA THR A 162 11.54 19.32 -18.30
C THR A 162 12.62 18.30 -17.99
N THR A 163 12.47 17.60 -16.88
CA THR A 163 13.28 16.41 -16.56
C THR A 163 12.42 15.17 -16.81
N GLN A 164 13.05 14.01 -16.87
CA GLN A 164 12.33 12.74 -17.02
C GLN A 164 12.94 11.69 -16.11
N ALA A 165 12.10 10.76 -15.65
CA ALA A 165 12.58 9.55 -15.01
C ALA A 165 13.44 8.73 -15.99
N MET A 166 14.39 7.97 -15.45
CA MET A 166 15.14 6.96 -16.20
C MET A 166 14.26 5.76 -16.56
N MET A 167 13.37 5.38 -15.64
CA MET A 167 12.34 4.34 -15.82
C MET A 167 11.11 4.67 -15.01
N THR A 168 9.94 4.24 -15.47
CA THR A 168 8.70 4.33 -14.70
C THR A 168 7.98 3.00 -14.69
N TRP A 169 7.52 2.59 -13.52
CA TRP A 169 6.67 1.42 -13.34
C TRP A 169 5.32 1.81 -12.77
N ASN A 170 4.25 1.30 -13.37
CA ASN A 170 2.89 1.49 -12.87
C ASN A 170 2.41 0.23 -12.16
N ILE A 171 1.88 0.42 -10.96
CA ILE A 171 1.26 -0.63 -10.16
C ILE A 171 -0.18 -0.20 -9.88
N THR A 172 -1.13 -1.03 -10.33
CA THR A 172 -2.56 -0.80 -10.09
C THR A 172 -2.99 -1.67 -8.93
N CYS A 173 -3.54 -1.04 -7.89
CA CYS A 173 -4.20 -1.75 -6.79
C CYS A 173 -5.70 -1.50 -6.86
N THR A 174 -6.47 -2.57 -6.73
CA THR A 174 -7.93 -2.54 -6.75
C THR A 174 -8.46 -2.94 -5.39
N TYR A 175 -9.48 -2.25 -4.92
CA TYR A 175 -10.20 -2.63 -3.72
C TYR A 175 -11.23 -3.71 -4.07
N SER A 176 -11.26 -4.79 -3.30
CA SER A 176 -12.25 -5.86 -3.39
C SER A 176 -13.00 -5.98 -2.06
N GLN A 177 -14.32 -5.82 -2.12
CA GLN A 177 -15.18 -5.97 -0.94
C GLN A 177 -15.09 -7.40 -0.36
N PHE A 178 -15.01 -8.42 -1.21
CA PHE A 178 -14.84 -9.81 -0.79
C PHE A 178 -13.56 -10.08 -0.01
N LEU A 179 -12.49 -9.31 -0.26
CA LEU A 179 -11.23 -9.43 0.46
C LEU A 179 -11.21 -8.60 1.74
N ALA A 180 -11.93 -7.48 1.75
CA ALA A 180 -12.07 -6.64 2.93
C ALA A 180 -13.00 -7.26 3.98
N GLN A 181 -14.01 -8.01 3.53
CA GLN A 181 -14.99 -8.69 4.36
C GLN A 181 -15.02 -10.18 3.97
N ARG A 182 -14.30 -11.01 4.75
CA ARG A 182 -14.33 -12.48 4.56
C ARG A 182 -15.73 -13.06 4.81
N THR A 183 -16.55 -12.38 5.59
CA THR A 183 -17.97 -12.66 5.78
C THR A 183 -18.79 -11.56 5.06
N PRO A 184 -19.64 -11.90 4.08
CA PRO A 184 -20.43 -10.89 3.38
C PRO A 184 -21.38 -10.18 4.34
N THR A 185 -21.64 -8.88 4.14
CA THR A 185 -22.77 -8.21 4.79
C THR A 185 -24.08 -8.83 4.30
N CYS A 186 -24.81 -9.45 5.22
CA CYS A 186 -26.12 -10.05 4.98
C CYS A 186 -27.19 -9.15 5.61
N CYS A 187 -28.18 -8.76 4.83
CA CYS A 187 -29.42 -8.20 5.37
C CYS A 187 -30.36 -9.37 5.66
N VAL A 188 -30.68 -9.59 6.94
CA VAL A 188 -31.66 -10.60 7.35
C VAL A 188 -32.97 -9.90 7.69
N SER A 189 -34.05 -10.30 7.04
CA SER A 189 -35.41 -9.97 7.44
C SER A 189 -35.99 -11.16 8.21
N LEU A 190 -36.22 -11.00 9.51
CA LEU A 190 -36.88 -12.00 10.34
C LEU A 190 -38.37 -11.67 10.41
N SER A 191 -39.23 -12.57 9.94
CA SER A 191 -40.67 -12.50 10.13
C SER A 191 -41.05 -13.30 11.38
N SER A 192 -41.34 -12.63 12.49
CA SER A 192 -41.87 -13.28 13.68
C SER A 192 -43.37 -13.53 13.52
N PHE A 193 -43.73 -14.73 13.06
CA PHE A 193 -44.99 -15.31 13.50
C PHE A 193 -44.74 -15.90 14.89
N TYR A 194 -45.51 -15.48 15.90
CA TYR A 194 -45.41 -15.96 17.28
C TYR A 194 -45.89 -17.42 17.40
N ASN A 195 -45.24 -18.34 16.69
CA ASN A 195 -45.50 -19.78 16.82
C ASN A 195 -44.27 -20.59 16.41
N GLU A 196 -43.56 -21.13 17.41
CA GLU A 196 -42.32 -21.91 17.26
C GLU A 196 -42.49 -23.20 16.42
N THR A 197 -43.73 -23.65 16.21
CA THR A 197 -44.01 -24.87 15.42
C THR A 197 -44.21 -24.61 13.93
N ILE A 198 -44.47 -23.37 13.51
CA ILE A 198 -44.85 -23.02 12.12
C ILE A 198 -43.67 -22.46 11.31
N VAL A 199 -42.72 -21.78 11.95
CA VAL A 199 -41.52 -21.24 11.30
C VAL A 199 -40.30 -21.55 12.17
N GLY A 200 -39.36 -22.34 11.65
CA GLY A 200 -38.15 -22.70 12.40
C GLY A 200 -37.25 -21.49 12.62
N CYS A 201 -36.84 -21.23 13.87
CA CYS A 201 -35.79 -20.27 14.19
C CYS A 201 -34.47 -20.74 13.56
N PRO A 202 -33.90 -19.99 12.60
CA PRO A 202 -32.60 -20.35 12.07
C PRO A 202 -31.54 -20.16 13.16
N THR A 203 -30.77 -21.21 13.45
CA THR A 203 -29.66 -21.18 14.43
C THR A 203 -28.55 -20.22 14.05
N CYS A 204 -28.43 -19.85 12.76
CA CYS A 204 -27.55 -18.80 12.30
C CYS A 204 -28.00 -18.27 10.91
N ALA A 205 -27.93 -16.95 10.71
CA ALA A 205 -28.43 -16.27 9.51
C ALA A 205 -27.33 -15.67 8.61
N CYS A 206 -26.12 -15.45 9.14
CA CYS A 206 -25.00 -14.94 8.37
C CYS A 206 -23.66 -15.45 8.92
N GLY A 207 -22.75 -15.89 8.05
CA GLY A 207 -21.37 -16.18 8.42
C GLY A 207 -21.16 -17.43 9.29
N CYS A 208 -22.06 -18.40 9.25
CA CYS A 208 -22.04 -19.59 10.11
C CYS A 208 -20.83 -20.48 9.80
N GLN A 209 -20.02 -20.78 10.82
CA GLN A 209 -18.96 -21.79 10.70
C GLN A 209 -19.55 -23.17 10.96
N ASN A 210 -19.45 -24.07 9.98
CA ASN A 210 -19.87 -25.46 10.13
C ASN A 210 -18.87 -26.25 10.98
N ASN A 211 -18.91 -26.07 12.30
CA ASN A 211 -18.38 -27.04 13.25
C ASN A 211 -19.47 -27.35 14.28
N LYS A 212 -20.12 -28.51 14.10
CA LYS A 212 -21.09 -29.14 15.02
C LYS A 212 -20.48 -29.22 16.45
N THR A 213 -21.17 -29.22 17.59
CA THR A 213 -22.50 -29.64 18.03
C THR A 213 -22.73 -28.94 19.38
N GLU A 214 -23.76 -28.12 19.55
CA GLU A 214 -24.54 -28.10 20.79
C GLU A 214 -25.83 -27.33 20.55
N SER A 215 -26.91 -28.00 20.90
CA SER A 215 -28.29 -27.57 20.75
C SER A 215 -28.63 -26.59 21.86
N GLY A 216 -29.39 -25.55 21.52
CA GLY A 216 -30.29 -24.87 22.45
C GLY A 216 -29.72 -23.66 23.17
N ALA A 217 -30.14 -22.47 22.70
CA ALA A 217 -30.84 -21.46 23.51
C ALA A 217 -30.87 -20.15 22.70
N CYS A 218 -32.05 -19.75 22.24
CA CYS A 218 -32.32 -18.32 22.12
C CYS A 218 -32.55 -17.83 23.55
N LEU A 219 -31.61 -17.06 24.09
CA LEU A 219 -31.80 -16.36 25.35
C LEU A 219 -32.91 -15.31 25.16
N GLU A 220 -33.86 -15.29 26.10
CA GLU A 220 -34.93 -14.28 26.23
C GLU A 220 -34.40 -12.83 26.17
#